data_AF-A0A2V1ZZ65-F1
#
_entry.id   AF-A0A2V1ZZ65-F1
#
_cell.length_a   1.000
_cell.length_b   1.000
_cell.length_c   1.000
_cell.angle_alpha   90.00
_cell.angle_beta   90.00
_cell.angle_gamma   90.00
#
_symmetry.space_group_name_H-M   'P 1'
#
loop_
_entity.id
_entity.type
_entity.pdbx_description
1 polymer ?
#
loop_
_entity_poly.entity_id
_entity_poly.type
_entity_poly.pdbx_seq_one_letter_code
_entity_poly.pdbx_strand_id
1 'polypeptide(L)'
;MITKLPKWILWGGAVLAFSAGCVNTAALMGFTNLSVSHVTGNVSLFAAAIAYLDVRSILYIGALLLSFLAGAILSGYVIGQTSLKLGRRYGSALYIEAALLMVSYWLYQQHDYLGQLAAAMACGLQNAMVATYSGAVIRTTHLTGLTSDMGAAIGNWLAGRSISKPTLGFQAIIWYCFCGGSAVGAFLFAKVGYEALFVPIAIVLTAAFIYNYVSDRLPEKREPKNKRHSS
;
A
#
# COMPACT_ATOMS: atom_id res chain seq x y z
N MET A 1 -22.84 -3.80 6.53
CA MET A 1 -22.55 -4.93 5.61
C MET A 1 -22.30 -4.38 4.22
N ILE A 2 -21.19 -4.75 3.57
CA ILE A 2 -20.97 -4.44 2.15
C ILE A 2 -21.99 -5.24 1.33
N THR A 3 -22.94 -4.57 0.69
CA THR A 3 -23.96 -5.23 -0.14
C THR A 3 -23.53 -5.32 -1.61
N LYS A 4 -22.79 -4.33 -2.14
CA LYS A 4 -22.09 -4.38 -3.44
C LYS A 4 -20.83 -3.51 -3.39
N LEU A 5 -19.66 -4.08 -3.65
CA LEU A 5 -18.42 -3.32 -3.87
C LEU A 5 -18.43 -2.77 -5.31
N PRO A 6 -18.19 -1.47 -5.53
CA PRO A 6 -18.00 -0.92 -6.85
C PRO A 6 -16.83 -1.63 -7.56
N LYS A 7 -17.05 -2.05 -8.81
CA LYS A 7 -16.02 -2.79 -9.58
C LYS A 7 -14.69 -2.04 -9.65
N TRP A 8 -14.70 -0.72 -9.70
CA TRP A 8 -13.47 0.09 -9.74
C TRP A 8 -12.64 0.00 -8.46
N ILE A 9 -13.28 -0.14 -7.27
CA ILE A 9 -12.57 -0.36 -5.99
C ILE A 9 -11.93 -1.75 -5.99
N LEU A 10 -12.67 -2.75 -6.51
CA LEU A 10 -12.18 -4.11 -6.64
C LEU A 10 -10.93 -4.18 -7.53
N TRP A 11 -11.02 -3.65 -8.75
CA TRP A 11 -9.91 -3.64 -9.71
C TRP A 11 -8.74 -2.80 -9.22
N GLY A 12 -9.01 -1.59 -8.71
CA GLY A 12 -7.97 -0.73 -8.16
C GLY A 12 -7.23 -1.39 -6.99
N GLY A 13 -7.98 -1.97 -6.04
CA GLY A 13 -7.38 -2.70 -4.92
C GLY A 13 -6.54 -3.89 -5.38
N ALA A 14 -7.03 -4.70 -6.31
CA ALA A 14 -6.32 -5.87 -6.85
C ALA A 14 -5.00 -5.47 -7.53
N VAL A 15 -5.04 -4.48 -8.42
CA VAL A 15 -3.87 -4.01 -9.17
C VAL A 15 -2.83 -3.39 -8.24
N LEU A 16 -3.26 -2.59 -7.27
CA LEU A 16 -2.39 -1.99 -6.28
C LEU A 16 -1.80 -3.03 -5.31
N ALA A 17 -2.57 -4.03 -4.89
CA ALA A 17 -2.05 -5.14 -4.08
C ALA A 17 -0.98 -5.94 -4.81
N PHE A 18 -1.19 -6.22 -6.11
CA PHE A 18 -0.18 -6.85 -6.96
C PHE A 18 1.09 -6.00 -7.05
N SER A 19 0.97 -4.70 -7.35
CA SER A 19 2.10 -3.76 -7.37
C SER A 19 2.88 -3.77 -6.06
N ALA A 20 2.18 -3.70 -4.92
CA ALA A 20 2.82 -3.71 -3.61
C ALA A 20 3.54 -5.04 -3.32
N GLY A 21 2.98 -6.17 -3.76
CA GLY A 21 3.65 -7.47 -3.70
C GLY A 21 4.99 -7.46 -4.44
N CYS A 22 5.02 -6.90 -5.66
CA CYS A 22 6.24 -6.74 -6.44
C CYS A 22 7.29 -5.88 -5.72
N VAL A 23 6.90 -4.68 -5.28
CA VAL A 23 7.80 -3.74 -4.59
C VAL A 23 8.35 -4.36 -3.31
N ASN A 24 7.47 -4.99 -2.51
CA ASN A 24 7.87 -5.57 -1.25
C ASN A 24 8.89 -6.70 -1.42
N THR A 25 8.69 -7.56 -2.41
CA THR A 25 9.62 -8.65 -2.68
C THR A 25 10.93 -8.17 -3.27
N ALA A 26 10.91 -7.20 -4.19
CA ALA A 26 12.14 -6.61 -4.73
C ALA A 26 12.96 -5.93 -3.63
N ALA A 27 12.31 -5.23 -2.69
CA ALA A 27 12.99 -4.63 -1.55
C ALA A 27 13.57 -5.70 -0.59
N LEU A 28 12.80 -6.75 -0.30
CA LEU A 28 13.22 -7.84 0.59
C LEU A 28 14.38 -8.66 0.02
N MET A 29 14.39 -8.93 -1.28
CA MET A 29 15.49 -9.65 -1.96
C MET A 29 16.69 -8.75 -2.27
N GLY A 30 16.52 -7.43 -2.12
CA GLY A 30 17.57 -6.45 -2.28
C GLY A 30 18.66 -6.55 -1.21
N PHE A 31 19.71 -5.74 -1.35
CA PHE A 31 20.87 -5.77 -0.46
C PHE A 31 20.56 -5.43 1.00
N THR A 32 19.38 -4.86 1.27
CA THR A 32 18.93 -4.44 2.60
C THR A 32 18.29 -5.58 3.39
N ASN A 33 17.82 -6.64 2.70
CA ASN A 33 17.12 -7.78 3.27
C ASN A 33 15.93 -7.41 4.18
N LEU A 34 15.30 -6.25 3.93
CA LEU A 34 14.14 -5.79 4.69
C LEU A 34 12.93 -5.63 3.78
N SER A 35 11.78 -6.08 4.28
CA SER A 35 10.49 -5.82 3.65
C SER A 35 10.08 -4.37 3.93
N VAL A 36 9.46 -3.71 2.94
CA VAL A 36 8.92 -2.35 3.11
C VAL A 36 7.50 -2.33 3.68
N SER A 37 6.76 -3.44 3.58
CA SER A 37 5.39 -3.55 4.10
C SER A 37 5.25 -4.29 5.43
N HIS A 38 6.25 -5.07 5.85
CA HIS A 38 6.19 -5.91 7.04
C HIS A 38 6.56 -5.13 8.32
N VAL A 39 5.74 -4.14 8.66
CA VAL A 39 5.99 -3.23 9.80
C VAL A 39 6.13 -3.99 11.12
N THR A 40 5.27 -4.97 11.41
CA THR A 40 5.35 -5.76 12.65
C THR A 40 6.69 -6.48 12.79
N GLY A 41 7.16 -7.16 11.74
CA GLY A 41 8.46 -7.81 11.75
C GLY A 41 9.61 -6.82 11.87
N ASN A 42 9.55 -5.69 11.18
CA ASN A 42 10.58 -4.65 11.28
C ASN A 42 10.64 -4.03 12.69
N VAL A 43 9.52 -3.87 13.40
CA VAL A 43 9.51 -3.45 14.80
C VAL A 43 10.19 -4.49 15.71
N SER A 44 9.97 -5.79 15.47
CA SER A 44 10.68 -6.85 16.19
C SER A 44 12.19 -6.81 15.93
N LEU A 45 12.61 -6.60 14.67
CA LEU A 45 14.03 -6.45 14.32
C LEU A 45 14.65 -5.19 14.95
N PHE A 46 13.91 -4.09 15.00
CA PHE A 46 14.34 -2.87 15.70
C PHE A 46 14.53 -3.11 17.21
N ALA A 47 13.58 -3.78 17.86
CA ALA A 47 13.69 -4.13 19.27
C ALA A 47 14.88 -5.08 19.54
N ALA A 48 15.11 -6.06 18.68
CA ALA A 48 16.28 -6.93 18.75
C ALA A 48 17.58 -6.13 18.61
N ALA A 49 17.65 -5.19 17.65
CA ALA A 49 18.81 -4.32 17.47
C ALA A 49 19.13 -3.49 18.73
N ILE A 50 18.10 -3.00 19.44
CA ILE A 50 18.26 -2.34 20.74
C ILE A 50 18.87 -3.29 21.78
N ALA A 51 18.34 -4.51 21.89
CA ALA A 51 18.80 -5.49 22.87
C ALA A 51 20.28 -5.87 22.65
N TYR A 52 20.74 -5.91 21.40
CA TYR A 52 22.13 -6.20 21.03
C TYR A 52 23.02 -4.95 20.91
N LEU A 53 22.50 -3.75 21.18
CA LEU A 53 23.20 -2.47 20.99
C LEU A 53 23.77 -2.27 19.56
N ASP A 54 23.12 -2.84 18.55
CA ASP A 54 23.49 -2.65 17.14
C ASP A 54 22.96 -1.29 16.65
N VAL A 55 23.76 -0.25 16.90
CA VAL A 55 23.45 1.14 16.56
C VAL A 55 23.12 1.32 15.07
N ARG A 56 23.79 0.57 14.18
CA ARG A 56 23.56 0.68 12.74
C ARG A 56 22.15 0.21 12.38
N SER A 57 21.75 -0.96 12.88
CA SER A 57 20.41 -1.51 12.65
C SER A 57 19.33 -0.68 13.34
N ILE A 58 19.59 -0.14 14.53
CA ILE A 58 18.68 0.78 15.22
C ILE A 58 18.38 1.99 14.32
N LEU A 59 19.42 2.69 13.85
CA LEU A 59 19.25 3.87 13.02
C LEU A 59 18.55 3.54 11.69
N TYR A 60 18.97 2.47 11.04
CA TYR A 60 18.46 2.11 9.72
C TYR A 60 17.00 1.60 9.76
N ILE A 61 16.69 0.63 10.63
CA ILE A 61 15.32 0.10 10.76
C ILE A 61 14.40 1.17 11.36
N GLY A 62 14.90 1.99 12.28
CA GLY A 62 14.16 3.15 12.80
C GLY A 62 13.80 4.14 11.68
N ALA A 63 14.76 4.51 10.84
CA ALA A 63 14.51 5.37 9.68
C ALA A 63 13.52 4.74 8.69
N LEU A 64 13.61 3.42 8.46
CA LEU A 64 12.66 2.68 7.62
C LEU A 64 11.22 2.79 8.13
N LEU A 65 11.01 2.56 9.43
CA LEU A 65 9.70 2.65 10.09
C LEU A 65 9.15 4.09 10.04
N LEU A 66 10.00 5.09 10.30
CA LEU A 66 9.63 6.50 10.21
C LEU A 66 9.31 6.92 8.78
N SER A 67 10.03 6.39 7.79
CA SER A 67 9.76 6.66 6.37
C SER A 67 8.41 6.10 5.94
N PHE A 68 8.08 4.87 6.35
CA PHE A 68 6.74 4.30 6.15
C PHE A 68 5.65 5.16 6.79
N LEU A 69 5.85 5.59 8.05
CA LEU A 69 4.92 6.47 8.75
C LEU A 69 4.76 7.82 8.03
N ALA A 70 5.85 8.41 7.55
CA ALA A 70 5.82 9.66 6.80
C ALA A 70 5.03 9.52 5.49
N GLY A 71 5.15 8.39 4.79
CA GLY A 71 4.31 8.05 3.65
C GLY A 71 2.82 7.98 4.02
N ALA A 72 2.50 7.32 5.13
CA ALA A 72 1.14 7.23 5.63
C ALA A 72 0.54 8.60 6.00
N ILE A 73 1.33 9.46 6.64
CA ILE A 73 0.97 10.86 6.93
C ILE A 73 0.72 11.63 5.63
N LEU A 74 1.60 11.46 4.64
CA LEU A 74 1.47 12.12 3.33
C LEU A 74 0.17 11.71 2.63
N SER A 75 -0.20 10.43 2.67
CA SER A 75 -1.51 9.98 2.17
C SER A 75 -2.66 10.70 2.87
N GLY A 76 -2.64 10.75 4.21
CA GLY A 76 -3.66 11.43 5.00
C GLY A 76 -3.76 12.93 4.67
N TYR A 77 -2.62 13.59 4.47
CA TYR A 77 -2.54 15.00 4.09
C TYR A 77 -3.09 15.26 2.68
N VAL A 78 -2.68 14.46 1.69
CA VAL A 78 -3.08 14.64 0.28
C VAL A 78 -4.55 14.32 0.06
N ILE A 79 -5.06 13.23 0.64
CA ILE A 79 -6.42 12.75 0.40
C ILE A 79 -7.42 13.51 1.28
N GLY A 80 -7.11 13.68 2.57
CA GLY A 80 -7.87 14.53 3.50
C GLY A 80 -9.34 14.13 3.71
N GLN A 81 -9.71 12.86 3.50
CA GLN A 81 -11.08 12.37 3.69
C GLN A 81 -11.11 11.00 4.38
N THR A 82 -12.04 10.81 5.32
CA THR A 82 -12.24 9.56 6.10
C THR A 82 -13.03 8.47 5.35
N SER A 83 -13.59 8.77 4.17
CA SER A 83 -14.38 7.85 3.35
C SER A 83 -14.04 7.94 1.86
N LEU A 84 -14.23 6.83 1.13
CA LEU A 84 -13.92 6.70 -0.30
C LEU A 84 -14.96 7.49 -1.12
N LYS A 85 -14.76 8.79 -1.29
CA LYS A 85 -15.43 9.58 -2.33
C LYS A 85 -14.50 9.70 -3.52
N LEU A 86 -15.02 9.55 -4.74
CA LEU A 86 -14.22 9.84 -5.94
C LEU A 86 -13.77 11.30 -5.89
N GLY A 87 -12.48 11.53 -6.06
CA GLY A 87 -11.93 12.88 -6.08
C GLY A 87 -10.49 12.88 -6.56
N ARG A 88 -10.09 13.96 -7.25
CA ARG A 88 -8.78 14.10 -7.93
C ARG A 88 -7.57 13.82 -7.03
N ARG A 89 -7.73 13.93 -5.70
CA ARG A 89 -6.68 13.73 -4.70
C ARG A 89 -6.09 12.32 -4.65
N TYR A 90 -6.88 11.27 -4.92
CA TYR A 90 -6.33 9.91 -5.01
C TYR A 90 -5.38 9.78 -6.20
N GLY A 91 -5.73 10.39 -7.33
CA GLY A 91 -4.87 10.44 -8.50
C GLY A 91 -3.53 11.15 -8.22
N SER A 92 -3.56 12.25 -7.47
CA SER A 92 -2.34 12.93 -7.00
C SER A 92 -1.49 12.02 -6.09
N ALA A 93 -2.12 11.29 -5.17
CA ALA A 93 -1.41 10.37 -4.28
C ALA A 93 -0.71 9.24 -5.06
N LEU A 94 -1.36 8.67 -6.08
CA LEU A 94 -0.77 7.65 -6.95
C LEU A 94 0.42 8.20 -7.78
N TYR A 95 0.36 9.45 -8.25
CA TYR A 95 1.53 10.06 -8.90
C TYR A 95 2.71 10.25 -7.95
N ILE A 96 2.45 10.63 -6.69
CA ILE A 96 3.48 10.73 -5.66
C ILE A 96 4.08 9.36 -5.37
N GLU A 97 3.25 8.32 -5.24
CA GLU A 97 3.70 6.93 -5.08
C GLU A 97 4.65 6.51 -6.20
N ALA A 98 4.24 6.72 -7.46
CA ALA A 98 5.07 6.39 -8.61
C ALA A 98 6.40 7.18 -8.63
N ALA A 99 6.38 8.47 -8.28
CA ALA A 99 7.59 9.27 -8.19
C ALA A 99 8.54 8.76 -7.10
N LEU A 100 8.02 8.40 -5.92
CA LEU A 100 8.81 7.78 -4.86
C LEU A 100 9.41 6.44 -5.29
N LEU A 101 8.68 5.62 -6.03
CA LEU A 101 9.19 4.35 -6.57
C LEU A 101 10.27 4.57 -7.65
N MET A 102 10.14 5.61 -8.50
CA MET A 102 11.21 5.97 -9.44
C MET A 102 12.48 6.44 -8.73
N VAL A 103 12.35 7.27 -7.69
CA VAL A 103 13.47 7.70 -6.84
C VAL A 103 14.10 6.49 -6.15
N SER A 104 13.28 5.59 -5.62
CA SER A 104 13.72 4.35 -4.99
C SER A 104 14.56 3.51 -5.95
N TYR A 105 14.08 3.28 -7.18
CA TYR A 105 14.82 2.58 -8.22
C TYR A 105 16.18 3.24 -8.51
N TRP A 106 16.20 4.56 -8.74
CA TRP A 106 17.44 5.27 -9.04
C TRP A 106 18.48 5.12 -7.92
N LEU A 107 18.06 5.25 -6.66
CA LEU A 107 18.93 5.10 -5.50
C LEU A 107 19.39 3.65 -5.29
N TYR A 108 18.54 2.66 -5.53
CA TYR A 108 18.94 1.26 -5.45
C TYR A 108 20.01 0.89 -6.48
N GLN A 109 19.97 1.47 -7.69
CA GLN A 109 21.02 1.28 -8.70
C GLN A 109 22.37 1.85 -8.25
N GLN A 110 22.38 2.79 -7.30
CA GLN A 110 23.60 3.32 -6.67
C GLN A 110 23.98 2.56 -5.39
N HIS A 111 23.30 1.46 -5.07
CA HIS A 111 23.42 0.75 -3.79
C HIS A 111 23.19 1.64 -2.56
N ASP A 112 22.35 2.67 -2.70
CA ASP A 112 22.04 3.60 -1.61
C ASP A 112 20.84 3.12 -0.79
N TYR A 113 21.02 3.01 0.52
CA TYR A 113 20.00 2.67 1.51
C TYR A 113 18.79 3.62 1.48
N LEU A 114 18.95 4.85 1.02
CA LEU A 114 17.84 5.78 0.81
C LEU A 114 16.81 5.26 -0.19
N GLY A 115 17.20 4.37 -1.11
CA GLY A 115 16.28 3.68 -2.02
C GLY A 115 15.24 2.86 -1.27
N GLN A 116 15.65 2.21 -0.17
CA GLN A 116 14.73 1.49 0.71
C GLN A 116 13.78 2.43 1.44
N LEU A 117 14.28 3.56 1.94
CA LEU A 117 13.46 4.54 2.64
C LEU A 117 12.39 5.12 1.71
N ALA A 118 12.75 5.43 0.46
CA ALA A 118 11.80 5.90 -0.55
C ALA A 118 10.72 4.84 -0.86
N ALA A 119 11.10 3.56 -1.02
CA ALA A 119 10.15 2.47 -1.21
C ALA A 119 9.23 2.28 0.01
N ALA A 120 9.75 2.42 1.23
CA ALA A 120 8.96 2.35 2.46
C ALA A 120 7.96 3.51 2.55
N MET A 121 8.37 4.73 2.18
CA MET A 121 7.46 5.88 2.09
C MET A 121 6.37 5.65 1.04
N ALA A 122 6.70 5.15 -0.15
CA ALA A 122 5.72 4.81 -1.18
C ALA A 122 4.73 3.75 -0.67
N CYS A 123 5.24 2.68 -0.05
CA CYS A 123 4.41 1.63 0.52
C CYS A 123 3.51 2.15 1.66
N GLY A 124 4.02 3.02 2.52
CA GLY A 124 3.27 3.66 3.60
C GLY A 124 2.13 4.54 3.08
N LEU A 125 2.43 5.32 2.03
CA LEU A 125 1.45 6.14 1.33
C LEU A 125 0.34 5.28 0.72
N GLN A 126 0.71 4.24 -0.03
CA GLN A 126 -0.26 3.33 -0.66
C GLN A 126 -1.13 2.61 0.39
N ASN A 127 -0.52 2.12 1.47
CA ASN A 127 -1.23 1.41 2.53
C ASN A 127 -2.20 2.33 3.31
N ALA A 128 -1.91 3.62 3.37
CA ALA A 128 -2.78 4.64 3.97
C ALA A 128 -3.71 5.32 2.95
N MET A 129 -3.56 5.06 1.65
CA MET A 129 -4.46 5.55 0.59
C MET A 129 -5.84 4.88 0.65
N VAL A 130 -5.96 3.84 1.46
CA VAL A 130 -7.21 3.13 1.72
C VAL A 130 -8.26 4.09 2.25
N ALA A 131 -9.48 3.92 1.78
CA ALA A 131 -10.61 4.52 2.47
C ALA A 131 -11.63 3.51 2.94
N THR A 132 -12.47 3.99 3.83
CA THR A 132 -13.55 3.23 4.42
C THR A 132 -14.67 3.06 3.39
N TYR A 133 -14.96 1.82 2.97
CA TYR A 133 -16.15 1.51 2.17
C TYR A 133 -17.11 0.65 3.00
N SER A 134 -18.32 1.17 3.24
CA SER A 134 -19.37 0.52 4.06
C SER A 134 -18.87 0.03 5.43
N GLY A 135 -17.94 0.77 6.05
CA GLY A 135 -17.36 0.47 7.37
C GLY A 135 -16.16 -0.49 7.36
N ALA A 136 -15.81 -1.08 6.21
CA ALA A 136 -14.61 -1.91 6.10
C ALA A 136 -13.41 -1.07 5.64
N VAL A 137 -12.32 -1.14 6.40
CA VAL A 137 -11.01 -0.58 6.02
C VAL A 137 -10.21 -1.71 5.38
N ILE A 138 -9.96 -1.65 4.08
CA ILE A 138 -9.29 -2.74 3.36
C ILE A 138 -7.95 -2.26 2.81
N ARG A 139 -6.88 -2.78 3.41
CA ARG A 139 -5.49 -2.42 3.13
C ARG A 139 -4.86 -3.40 2.13
N THR A 140 -4.08 -2.86 1.19
CA THR A 140 -3.44 -3.64 0.11
C THR A 140 -2.25 -4.47 0.59
N THR A 141 -1.58 -4.07 1.68
CA THR A 141 -0.32 -4.68 2.14
C THR A 141 -0.37 -5.27 3.53
N HIS A 142 -1.47 -5.07 4.26
CA HIS A 142 -1.64 -5.56 5.63
C HIS A 142 -2.12 -7.02 5.66
N LEU A 143 -1.32 -7.93 5.10
CA LEU A 143 -1.68 -9.34 4.88
C LEU A 143 -1.99 -10.09 6.18
N THR A 144 -1.34 -9.77 7.30
CA THR A 144 -1.62 -10.40 8.60
C THR A 144 -3.07 -10.15 9.04
N GLY A 145 -3.51 -8.88 9.01
CA GLY A 145 -4.90 -8.54 9.34
C GLY A 145 -5.89 -9.19 8.38
N LEU A 146 -5.57 -9.17 7.08
CA LEU A 146 -6.38 -9.80 6.04
C LEU A 146 -6.57 -11.30 6.28
N THR A 147 -5.48 -11.99 6.63
CA THR A 147 -5.47 -13.43 6.91
C THR A 147 -6.31 -13.76 8.14
N SER A 148 -6.15 -13.00 9.23
CA SER A 148 -6.94 -13.16 10.45
C SER A 148 -8.43 -12.92 10.22
N ASP A 149 -8.79 -11.85 9.49
CA ASP A 149 -10.18 -11.52 9.18
C ASP A 149 -10.84 -12.59 8.30
N MET A 150 -10.11 -13.08 7.29
CA MET A 150 -10.56 -14.19 6.44
C MET A 150 -10.76 -15.47 7.26
N GLY A 151 -9.82 -15.80 8.16
CA GLY A 151 -9.92 -16.94 9.06
C GLY A 151 -11.16 -16.85 9.96
N ALA A 152 -11.42 -15.69 10.55
CA ALA A 152 -12.62 -15.45 11.36
C ALA A 152 -13.92 -15.55 10.54
N ALA A 153 -13.93 -15.01 9.31
CA ALA A 153 -15.09 -15.11 8.41
C ALA A 153 -15.37 -16.57 8.00
N ILE A 154 -14.34 -17.32 7.61
CA ILE A 154 -14.46 -18.74 7.26
C ILE A 154 -14.94 -19.54 8.48
N GLY A 155 -14.36 -19.32 9.66
CA GLY A 155 -14.77 -19.97 10.90
C GLY A 155 -16.24 -19.70 11.27
N ASN A 156 -16.70 -18.45 11.14
CA ASN A 156 -18.11 -18.10 11.36
C ASN A 156 -19.05 -18.77 10.33
N TRP A 157 -18.63 -18.85 9.06
CA TRP A 157 -19.41 -19.53 8.03
C TRP A 157 -19.53 -21.03 8.29
N LEU A 158 -18.43 -21.69 8.68
CA LEU A 158 -18.42 -23.10 9.08
C LEU A 158 -19.29 -23.37 10.32
N ALA A 159 -19.39 -22.40 11.22
CA ALA A 159 -20.27 -22.45 12.39
C ALA A 159 -21.75 -22.13 12.07
N GLY A 160 -22.13 -22.01 10.78
CA GLY A 160 -23.51 -21.72 10.36
C GLY A 160 -23.95 -20.27 10.54
N ARG A 161 -23.04 -19.34 10.84
CA ARG A 161 -23.36 -17.92 11.04
C ARG A 161 -23.33 -17.17 9.71
N SER A 162 -24.09 -16.08 9.64
CA SER A 162 -24.11 -15.23 8.45
C SER A 162 -22.78 -14.49 8.29
N ILE A 163 -22.26 -14.46 7.06
CA ILE A 163 -21.03 -13.75 6.70
C ILE A 163 -21.23 -12.87 5.48
N SER A 164 -20.39 -11.84 5.36
CA SER A 164 -20.32 -11.04 4.14
C SER A 164 -19.42 -11.72 3.11
N LYS A 165 -20.02 -12.56 2.24
CA LYS A 165 -19.30 -13.17 1.10
C LYS A 165 -18.56 -12.15 0.22
N PRO A 166 -19.11 -10.95 -0.09
CA PRO A 166 -18.39 -9.94 -0.85
C PRO A 166 -17.13 -9.43 -0.15
N THR A 167 -17.17 -9.28 1.18
CA THR A 167 -16.00 -8.87 1.97
C THR A 167 -14.92 -9.95 1.92
N LEU A 168 -15.29 -11.20 2.22
CA LEU A 168 -14.36 -12.33 2.18
C LEU A 168 -13.74 -12.49 0.79
N GLY A 169 -14.54 -12.39 -0.28
CA GLY A 169 -14.06 -12.46 -1.66
C GLY A 169 -13.09 -11.33 -2.00
N PHE A 170 -13.37 -10.09 -1.58
CA PHE A 170 -12.44 -8.99 -1.81
C PHE A 170 -11.15 -9.15 -1.02
N GLN A 171 -11.22 -9.61 0.23
CA GLN A 171 -10.03 -9.90 1.04
C GLN A 171 -9.17 -10.99 0.37
N ALA A 172 -9.80 -12.07 -0.10
CA ALA A 172 -9.09 -13.12 -0.83
C ALA A 172 -8.41 -12.56 -2.10
N ILE A 173 -9.10 -11.71 -2.86
CA ILE A 173 -8.53 -11.09 -4.07
C ILE A 173 -7.28 -10.27 -3.73
N ILE A 174 -7.34 -9.40 -2.71
CA ILE A 174 -6.17 -8.63 -2.28
C ILE A 174 -5.02 -9.56 -1.87
N TRP A 175 -5.32 -10.61 -1.10
CA TRP A 175 -4.32 -11.57 -0.63
C TRP A 175 -3.63 -12.29 -1.79
N TYR A 176 -4.40 -12.86 -2.73
CA TYR A 176 -3.85 -13.57 -3.88
C TYR A 176 -3.16 -12.65 -4.89
N CYS A 177 -3.66 -11.43 -5.09
CA CYS A 177 -2.99 -10.45 -5.94
C CYS A 177 -1.64 -10.03 -5.36
N PHE A 178 -1.56 -9.77 -4.05
CA PHE A 178 -0.29 -9.50 -3.39
C PHE A 178 0.67 -10.69 -3.52
N CYS A 179 0.20 -11.91 -3.27
CA CYS A 179 1.00 -13.13 -3.43
C CYS A 179 1.52 -13.30 -4.86
N GLY A 180 0.65 -13.14 -5.87
CA GLY A 180 1.02 -13.19 -7.28
C GLY A 180 2.01 -12.09 -7.67
N GLY A 181 1.81 -10.87 -7.16
CA GLY A 181 2.76 -9.76 -7.32
C GLY A 181 4.11 -10.07 -6.70
N SER A 182 4.13 -10.63 -5.50
CA SER A 182 5.36 -11.09 -4.85
C SER A 182 6.08 -12.19 -5.63
N ALA A 183 5.35 -13.15 -6.22
CA ALA A 183 5.93 -14.19 -7.06
C ALA A 183 6.55 -13.61 -8.34
N VAL A 184 5.83 -12.71 -9.02
CA VAL A 184 6.33 -12.02 -10.21
C VAL A 184 7.52 -11.13 -9.87
N GLY A 185 7.44 -10.37 -8.78
CA GLY A 185 8.52 -9.53 -8.26
C GLY A 185 9.78 -10.35 -7.96
N ALA A 186 9.64 -11.51 -7.30
CA ALA A 186 10.77 -12.41 -7.05
C ALA A 186 11.42 -12.89 -8.34
N PHE A 187 10.61 -13.38 -9.28
CA PHE A 187 11.11 -13.90 -10.55
C PHE A 187 11.81 -12.83 -11.39
N LEU A 188 11.24 -11.63 -11.44
CA LEU A 188 11.85 -10.50 -12.15
C LEU A 188 13.13 -10.05 -11.46
N PHE A 189 13.11 -9.87 -10.14
CA PHE A 189 14.29 -9.45 -9.39
C PHE A 189 15.44 -10.45 -9.54
N ALA A 190 15.15 -11.76 -9.54
CA ALA A 190 16.16 -12.78 -9.78
C ALA A 190 16.81 -12.71 -11.18
N LYS A 191 16.14 -12.11 -12.18
CA LYS A 191 16.63 -12.01 -13.56
C LYS A 191 17.27 -10.67 -13.88
N VAL A 192 16.69 -9.58 -13.39
CA VAL A 192 17.00 -8.20 -13.78
C VAL A 192 17.18 -7.27 -12.57
N GLY A 193 17.38 -7.82 -11.37
CA GLY A 193 17.61 -7.03 -10.16
C GLY A 193 16.56 -5.94 -9.94
N TYR A 194 17.01 -4.71 -9.66
CA TYR A 194 16.12 -3.57 -9.38
C TYR A 194 15.35 -3.05 -10.59
N GLU A 195 15.70 -3.42 -11.83
CA GLU A 195 14.86 -3.11 -13.00
C GLU A 195 13.46 -3.73 -12.88
N ALA A 196 13.29 -4.76 -12.04
CA ALA A 196 11.99 -5.32 -11.68
C ALA A 196 10.99 -4.27 -11.15
N LEU A 197 11.47 -3.16 -10.58
CA LEU A 197 10.63 -2.06 -10.08
C LEU A 197 9.89 -1.30 -11.18
N PHE A 198 10.30 -1.41 -12.46
CA PHE A 198 9.55 -0.78 -13.56
C PHE A 198 8.14 -1.35 -13.70
N VAL A 199 7.90 -2.61 -13.33
CA VAL A 199 6.56 -3.21 -13.34
C VAL A 199 5.61 -2.50 -12.37
N PRO A 200 5.88 -2.44 -11.05
CA PRO A 200 5.01 -1.70 -10.14
C PRO A 200 4.94 -0.20 -10.45
N ILE A 201 6.03 0.43 -10.91
CA ILE A 201 6.00 1.85 -11.34
C ILE A 201 5.00 2.06 -12.49
N ALA A 202 5.07 1.24 -13.54
CA ALA A 202 4.17 1.33 -14.69
C ALA A 202 2.71 1.08 -14.29
N ILE A 203 2.48 0.11 -13.39
CA ILE A 203 1.16 -0.19 -12.85
C ILE A 203 0.58 1.03 -12.12
N VAL A 204 1.34 1.62 -11.20
CA VAL A 204 0.88 2.76 -10.38
C VAL A 204 0.67 4.00 -11.23
N LEU A 205 1.57 4.30 -12.19
CA LEU A 205 1.40 5.40 -13.14
C LEU A 205 0.16 5.23 -14.01
N THR A 206 -0.07 4.02 -14.52
CA THR A 206 -1.25 3.72 -15.34
C THR A 206 -2.52 3.86 -14.51
N ALA A 207 -2.52 3.36 -13.26
CA ALA A 207 -3.62 3.54 -12.33
C ALA A 207 -3.88 5.02 -12.03
N ALA A 208 -2.82 5.83 -11.82
CA ALA A 208 -2.93 7.27 -11.60
C ALA A 208 -3.57 7.98 -12.80
N PHE A 209 -3.12 7.66 -14.02
CA PHE A 209 -3.64 8.24 -15.25
C PHE A 209 -5.12 7.89 -15.45
N ILE A 210 -5.47 6.61 -15.37
CA ILE A 210 -6.84 6.13 -15.52
C ILE A 210 -7.73 6.77 -14.45
N TYR A 211 -7.29 6.80 -13.20
CA TYR A 211 -8.07 7.38 -12.10
C TYR A 211 -8.35 8.87 -12.33
N ASN A 212 -7.34 9.67 -12.68
CA ASN A 212 -7.52 11.09 -12.95
C ASN A 212 -8.44 11.32 -14.16
N TYR A 213 -8.23 10.59 -15.25
CA TYR A 213 -9.04 10.72 -16.45
C TYR A 213 -10.52 10.39 -16.19
N VAL A 214 -10.80 9.36 -15.40
CA VAL A 214 -12.17 9.00 -15.01
C VAL A 214 -12.75 10.01 -14.01
N SER A 215 -11.94 10.47 -13.04
CA SER A 215 -12.37 11.46 -12.04
C SER A 215 -12.69 12.81 -12.66
N ASP A 216 -11.97 13.23 -13.70
CA ASP A 216 -12.20 14.50 -14.40
C ASP A 216 -13.50 14.51 -15.23
N ARG A 217 -14.03 13.31 -15.56
CA ARG A 217 -15.28 13.14 -16.30
C ARG A 217 -16.52 13.03 -15.42
N LEU A 218 -16.34 12.98 -14.10
CA LEU A 218 -17.44 12.93 -13.15
C LEU A 218 -17.64 14.32 -12.55
N PRO A 219 -18.88 14.83 -12.45
CA PRO A 219 -19.13 16.14 -11.87
C PRO A 219 -18.68 16.11 -10.41
N GLU A 220 -17.56 16.77 -10.12
CA GLU A 220 -17.05 16.95 -8.77
C GLU A 220 -18.13 17.70 -7.98
N LYS A 221 -18.91 17.00 -7.15
CA LYS A 221 -19.76 17.65 -6.14
C LYS A 221 -18.82 18.27 -5.11
N ARG A 222 -18.32 19.47 -5.44
CA ARG A 222 -17.63 20.34 -4.50
C ARG A 222 -18.64 20.70 -3.41
N GLU A 223 -18.53 20.08 -2.25
CA GLU A 223 -19.18 20.64 -1.06
C GLU A 223 -18.57 22.04 -0.85
N PRO A 224 -19.39 23.10 -0.77
CA PRO A 224 -18.89 24.45 -0.61
C PRO A 224 -18.03 24.52 0.64
N LYS A 225 -16.86 25.14 0.52
CA LYS A 225 -15.98 25.48 1.65
C LYS A 225 -16.84 26.23 2.66
N ASN A 226 -17.25 25.57 3.73
CA ASN A 226 -17.94 26.24 4.82
C ASN A 226 -17.01 27.34 5.31
N LYS A 227 -17.45 28.59 5.14
CA LYS A 227 -16.80 29.78 5.69
C LYS A 227 -16.62 29.53 7.18
N ARG A 228 -15.41 29.16 7.60
CA ARG A 228 -15.05 29.18 9.02
C ARG A 228 -15.11 30.64 9.46
N HIS A 229 -15.82 30.80 10.56
CA HIS A 229 -16.44 31.99 11.09
C HIS A 229 -15.58 33.26 11.05
N SER A 230 -16.18 34.31 10.51
CA SER A 230 -16.03 35.67 11.00
C SER A 230 -16.82 35.81 12.30
N SER A 231 -16.10 35.97 13.41
CA SER A 231 -16.50 36.65 14.67
C SER A 231 -15.51 36.24 15.74
#